data_AF-A0A1Z4IIR8-F1
#
_entry.id   AF-A0A1Z4IIR8-F1
#
_cell.length_a   1.000
_cell.length_b   1.000
_cell.length_c   1.000
_cell.angle_alpha   90.00
_cell.angle_beta   90.00
_cell.angle_gamma   90.00
#
_symmetry.space_group_name_H-M   'P 1'
#
loop_
_entity.id
_entity.type
_entity.pdbx_description
1 polymer ?
#
loop_
_entity_poly.entity_id
_entity_poly.type
_entity_poly.pdbx_seq_one_letter_code
_entity_poly.pdbx_strand_id
1 'polypeptide(L)' 'MQVNLLDLVGVTQYLLSQIENHPDFIKLEYYPDLTLGDAQTALSYIKDELENQQQLSAASKKAN' A
#
# COMPACT_ATOMS: atom_id res chain seq x y z
N MET A 1 12.89 -15.13 -7.57
CA MET A 1 12.86 -13.92 -6.72
C MET A 1 11.56 -13.99 -5.94
N GLN A 2 11.60 -14.16 -4.62
CA GLN A 2 10.38 -14.22 -3.82
C GLN A 2 9.93 -12.79 -3.54
N VAL A 3 8.76 -12.41 -4.04
CA VAL A 3 8.18 -11.09 -3.77
C VAL A 3 7.56 -11.12 -2.39
N ASN A 4 8.03 -10.26 -1.50
CA ASN A 4 7.43 -10.03 -0.20
C ASN A 4 6.18 -9.15 -0.38
N LEU A 5 5.06 -9.58 0.21
CA LEU A 5 3.79 -8.86 0.11
C LEU A 5 3.88 -7.45 0.71
N LEU A 6 4.65 -7.26 1.78
CA LEU A 6 4.86 -5.94 2.39
C LEU A 6 5.58 -4.99 1.43
N ASP A 7 6.61 -5.50 0.75
CA ASP A 7 7.37 -4.74 -0.25
C ASP A 7 6.50 -4.41 -1.46
N LEU A 8 5.62 -5.34 -1.88
CA LEU A 8 4.67 -5.10 -2.96
C LEU A 8 3.67 -3.99 -2.60
N VAL A 9 3.13 -3.99 -1.38
CA VAL A 9 2.25 -2.91 -0.90
C VAL A 9 3.00 -1.58 -0.89
N GLY A 10 4.21 -1.54 -0.35
CA GLY A 10 5.04 -0.33 -0.30
C GLY A 10 5.38 0.23 -1.69
N VAL A 11 5.80 -0.62 -2.63
CA VAL A 11 6.08 -0.23 -4.02
C VAL A 11 4.81 0.27 -4.71
N THR A 12 3.66 -0.37 -4.47
CA THR A 12 2.39 0.07 -5.06
C THR A 12 2.01 1.46 -4.55
N GLN A 13 2.07 1.71 -3.24
CA GLN A 13 1.81 3.04 -2.66
C GLN A 13 2.74 4.10 -3.26
N TYR A 14 4.03 3.77 -3.41
CA TYR A 14 4.99 4.67 -4.05
C TYR A 14 4.58 5.00 -5.49
N LEU A 15 4.29 4.00 -6.32
CA LEU A 15 3.89 4.21 -7.71
C LEU A 15 2.59 5.01 -7.84
N LEU A 16 1.60 4.77 -6.98
CA LEU A 16 0.36 5.57 -6.96
C LEU A 16 0.65 7.05 -6.66
N SER A 17 1.55 7.35 -5.73
CA SER A 17 1.95 8.74 -5.47
C SER A 17 2.65 9.39 -6.67
N GLN A 18 3.37 8.61 -7.49
CA GLN A 18 3.98 9.14 -8.71
C GLN A 18 2.92 9.45 -9.78
N ILE A 19 1.87 8.63 -9.89
CA ILE A 19 0.75 8.86 -10.81
C ILE A 19 -0.03 10.12 -10.39
N GLU A 20 -0.34 10.26 -9.11
CA GLU A 20 -1.08 11.41 -8.57
C GLU A 20 -0.39 12.74 -8.86
N ASN A 21 0.95 12.76 -8.82
CA ASN A 21 1.75 13.94 -9.11
C ASN A 21 2.12 14.12 -10.60
N HIS A 22 1.69 13.20 -11.49
CA HIS A 22 2.08 13.26 -12.89
C HIS A 22 1.28 14.35 -13.64
N PRO A 23 1.94 15.23 -14.43
CA PRO A 23 1.26 16.32 -15.11
C PRO A 23 0.18 15.84 -16.08
N ASP A 24 0.37 14.69 -16.72
CA ASP A 24 -0.65 14.15 -17.63
C ASP A 24 -1.87 13.62 -16.88
N PHE A 25 -1.71 13.11 -15.66
CA PHE A 25 -2.84 12.70 -14.83
C PHE A 25 -3.64 13.92 -14.36
N ILE A 26 -2.95 14.97 -13.91
CA ILE A 26 -3.57 16.24 -13.48
C ILE A 26 -4.37 16.89 -14.62
N LYS A 27 -3.83 16.89 -15.84
CA LYS A 27 -4.49 17.45 -17.04
C LYS A 27 -5.75 16.71 -17.47
N LEU A 28 -5.99 15.48 -17.00
CA LEU A 28 -7.21 14.76 -17.34
C LEU A 28 -8.47 15.45 -16.77
N GLU A 29 -8.31 16.28 -15.73
CA GLU A 29 -9.44 16.86 -14.98
C GLU A 29 -10.49 15.78 -14.65
N TYR A 30 -9.98 14.60 -14.27
CA TYR A 30 -10.77 13.40 -14.05
C TYR A 30 -11.17 13.31 -12.58
N TYR A 31 -12.48 13.24 -12.33
CA TYR A 31 -13.08 13.20 -10.99
C TYR A 31 -13.88 11.91 -10.81
N PRO A 32 -13.22 10.78 -10.53
CA PRO A 32 -13.90 9.52 -10.22
C PRO A 32 -14.54 9.56 -8.83
N ASP A 33 -15.51 8.67 -8.59
CA ASP A 33 -16.08 8.43 -7.26
C ASP A 33 -15.05 7.84 -6.28
N LEU A 34 -14.02 7.15 -6.80
CA LEU A 34 -12.89 6.59 -6.05
C LEU A 34 -11.58 7.19 -6.55
N THR A 35 -10.84 7.80 -5.64
CA THR A 35 -9.60 8.52 -5.90
C THR A 35 -8.37 7.64 -5.69
N LEU A 36 -7.20 8.13 -6.14
CA LEU A 36 -5.93 7.51 -5.77
C LEU A 36 -5.67 7.56 -4.26
N GLY A 37 -6.20 8.57 -3.56
CA GLY A 37 -6.16 8.67 -2.10
C GLY A 37 -6.94 7.54 -1.41
N ASP A 38 -8.08 7.13 -1.97
CA ASP A 38 -8.85 5.99 -1.46
C ASP A 38 -8.06 4.69 -1.63
N ALA A 39 -7.40 4.51 -2.78
CA ALA A 39 -6.51 3.37 -3.01
C ALA A 39 -5.32 3.37 -2.04
N GLN A 40 -4.70 4.53 -1.79
CA GLN A 40 -3.61 4.65 -0.80
C GLN A 40 -4.09 4.30 0.61
N THR A 41 -5.29 4.73 0.99
CA THR A 41 -5.90 4.44 2.30
C THR A 41 -6.14 2.94 2.47
N ALA A 42 -6.72 2.28 1.46
CA ALA A 42 -6.94 0.84 1.49
C ALA A 42 -5.62 0.06 1.61
N LEU A 43 -4.57 0.49 0.89
CA LEU A 43 -3.24 -0.10 0.99
C LEU A 43 -2.60 0.09 2.37
N SER A 44 -2.84 1.22 3.04
CA SER A 44 -2.38 1.44 4.42
C SER A 44 -3.03 0.45 5.38
N TYR A 45 -4.35 0.21 5.28
CA TYR A 45 -5.02 -0.80 6.10
C TYR A 45 -4.47 -2.21 5.87
N ILE A 46 -4.19 -2.57 4.61
CA ILE A 46 -3.55 -3.85 4.28
C ILE A 46 -2.15 -3.92 4.90
N LYS A 47 -1.36 -2.85 4.80
CA LYS A 47 0.00 -2.79 5.37
C LYS A 47 -0.03 -2.96 6.89
N ASP A 48 -0.88 -2.21 7.58
CA ASP A 48 -1.01 -2.25 9.03
C ASP A 48 -1.35 -3.67 9.50
N GLU A 49 -2.29 -4.35 8.83
CA GLU A 49 -2.66 -5.72 9.17
C GLU A 49 -1.51 -6.71 8.89
N LEU A 50 -0.80 -6.57 7.78
CA LEU A 50 0.36 -7.42 7.48
C LEU A 50 1.48 -7.26 8.50
N GLU A 51 1.78 -6.03 8.92
CA GLU A 51 2.78 -5.75 9.95
C GLU A 51 2.36 -6.34 11.30
N ASN A 52 1.07 -6.22 11.67
CA ASN A 52 0.52 -6.83 12.87
C ASN A 52 0.66 -8.36 12.85
N GLN A 53 0.27 -9.02 11.76
CA GLN A 53 0.40 -10.48 11.62
C GLN A 53 1.87 -10.95 11.70
N GLN A 54 2.81 -10.19 11.13
CA GLN A 54 4.24 -10.49 11.26
C GLN A 54 4.70 -10.40 12.72
N GLN A 55 4.30 -9.36 13.46
CA GLN A 55 4.62 -9.20 14.87
C GLN A 55 4.06 -10.32 15.74
N LEU A 56 2.78 -10.68 15.54
CA LEU A 56 2.13 -11.79 16.24
C LEU A 56 2.85 -13.11 15.98
N SER A 57 3.18 -13.40 14.72
CA SER A 57 3.92 -14.61 14.35
C SER A 57 5.31 -14.68 15.00
N ALA A 58 5.99 -13.53 15.12
CA ALA A 58 7.29 -13.43 15.77
C ALA A 58 7.19 -13.61 17.29
N ALA A 59 6.13 -13.09 17.92
CA ALA A 59 5.85 -13.29 19.35
C ALA A 59 5.56 -14.77 19.66
N SER A 60 4.72 -15.44 18.85
CA SER A 60 4.43 -16.86 19.03
C SER A 60 5.67 -17.75 18.88
N LYS A 61 6.60 -17.41 17.99
CA LYS A 61 7.87 -18.14 17.84
C LYS A 61 8.84 -17.97 19.00
N LYS A 62 8.75 -16.88 19.78
CA LYS A 62 9.61 -16.64 20.96
C LYS A 62 9.08 -17.30 22.23
N ALA A 63 7.80 -17.69 22.26
CA ALA A 63 7.14 -18.28 23.43
C ALA A 63 7.22 -19.82 23.47
N ASN A 64 7.82 -20.45 22.45
CA ASN A 64 8.07 -21.89 22.30
C ASN A 64 9.59 -22.14 22.30
#